data_AF-A0A2X0V6B1-F1
#
_entry.id   AF-A0A2X0V6B1-F1
#
_cell.length_a   1.000
_cell.length_b   1.000
_cell.length_c   1.000
_cell.angle_alpha   90.00
_cell.angle_beta   90.00
_cell.angle_gamma   90.00
#
_symmetry.space_group_name_H-M   'P 1'
#
loop_
_entity.id
_entity.type
_entity.pdbx_description
1 polymer ?
#
loop_
_entity_poly.entity_id
_entity_poly.type
_entity_poly.pdbx_seq_one_letter_code
_entity_poly.pdbx_strand_id
1 'polypeptide(L)'
;MYKILCALLLCSLITGCTIENDESKEDLVELRPSDLEMHKDTFSALTLKCIKGDLSSLDEIMSMYMRSAADMKSDRGMALFELAPNKNFEKCAIKAHETGDDRAFNMIVRSPNLASHISRYFYKRYDLLNGAYWAQRVLNMQGLANGYETLGSVFIKDRKTLATGASMLEQSVRLGNYNALSILRIASNQYNENYFKAKDRRLKRLSDKASTKAKK
;
A
#
# COMPACT_ATOMS: atom_id res chain seq x y z
N MET A 1 -71.75 -13.82 -26.78
CA MET A 1 -71.26 -15.09 -26.19
C MET A 1 -69.74 -15.05 -26.17
N TYR A 2 -69.15 -15.30 -24.99
CA TYR A 2 -67.74 -15.54 -24.62
C TYR A 2 -66.66 -14.55 -25.11
N LYS A 3 -66.06 -13.69 -24.26
CA LYS A 3 -65.08 -13.92 -23.16
C LYS A 3 -63.77 -14.59 -23.60
N ILE A 4 -62.66 -13.86 -23.34
CA ILE A 4 -61.46 -14.28 -22.57
C ILE A 4 -60.12 -14.59 -23.30
N LEU A 5 -59.05 -13.93 -22.77
CA LEU A 5 -57.60 -14.25 -22.70
C LEU A 5 -56.77 -14.18 -24.00
N CYS A 6 -55.50 -13.74 -24.06
CA CYS A 6 -54.40 -13.52 -23.10
C CYS A 6 -53.45 -12.47 -23.75
N ALA A 7 -53.08 -11.35 -23.13
CA ALA A 7 -51.98 -11.23 -22.16
C ALA A 7 -50.65 -11.86 -22.62
N LEU A 8 -49.83 -11.11 -23.36
CA LEU A 8 -48.36 -11.17 -23.32
C LEU A 8 -47.83 -9.74 -23.57
N LEU A 9 -47.48 -9.00 -22.52
CA LEU A 9 -46.12 -8.95 -21.96
C LEU A 9 -45.08 -8.49 -22.96
N LEU A 10 -44.84 -7.18 -23.00
CA LEU A 10 -43.50 -6.59 -23.10
C LEU A 10 -43.63 -5.11 -22.71
N CYS A 11 -43.60 -4.87 -21.40
CA CYS A 11 -43.30 -3.56 -20.84
C CYS A 11 -41.92 -3.13 -21.35
N SER A 12 -41.89 -2.20 -22.30
CA SER A 12 -40.70 -1.43 -22.65
C SER A 12 -40.36 -0.52 -21.47
N LEU A 13 -39.51 -1.06 -20.59
CA LEU A 13 -38.74 -0.34 -19.59
C LEU A 13 -37.85 0.69 -20.29
N ILE A 14 -38.30 1.94 -20.36
CA ILE A 14 -37.40 3.10 -20.47
C ILE A 14 -37.93 4.20 -19.54
N THR A 15 -38.01 3.88 -18.24
CA THR A 15 -37.86 4.92 -17.22
C THR A 15 -36.39 5.29 -17.21
N GLY A 16 -36.07 6.41 -17.88
CA GLY A 16 -34.80 7.09 -17.68
C GLY A 16 -34.72 7.57 -16.23
N CYS A 17 -34.24 6.71 -15.34
CA CYS A 17 -33.64 7.15 -14.10
C CYS A 17 -32.41 7.96 -14.49
N THR A 18 -32.54 9.28 -14.47
CA THR A 18 -31.42 10.17 -14.24
C THR A 18 -30.83 9.77 -12.89
N ILE A 19 -29.85 8.88 -12.91
CA ILE A 19 -28.87 8.83 -11.84
C ILE A 19 -28.15 10.17 -11.97
N GLU A 20 -28.59 11.13 -11.17
CA GLU A 20 -27.73 12.23 -10.79
C GLU A 20 -26.44 11.57 -10.30
N ASN A 21 -25.39 11.73 -11.10
CA ASN A 21 -24.03 11.52 -10.64
C ASN A 21 -23.85 12.50 -9.48
N ASP A 22 -24.18 12.04 -8.28
CA ASP A 22 -23.67 12.58 -7.04
C ASP A 22 -22.18 12.24 -7.02
N GLU A 23 -21.43 12.91 -7.90
CA GLU A 23 -20.03 13.23 -7.68
C GLU A 23 -20.00 14.18 -6.48
N SER A 24 -20.35 13.64 -5.31
CA SER A 24 -19.79 14.11 -4.06
C SER A 24 -18.29 13.91 -4.22
N LYS A 25 -17.65 14.96 -4.73
CA LYS A 25 -16.28 15.27 -4.38
C LYS A 25 -16.29 15.25 -2.86
N GLU A 26 -15.90 14.12 -2.27
CA GLU A 26 -15.32 14.15 -0.94
C GLU A 26 -14.23 15.18 -1.05
N ASP A 27 -14.54 16.38 -0.55
CA ASP A 27 -13.59 17.43 -0.35
C ASP A 27 -12.51 16.77 0.48
N LEU A 28 -11.35 16.51 -0.13
CA LEU A 28 -10.17 16.08 0.57
C LEU A 28 -9.83 17.26 1.47
N VAL A 29 -10.46 17.31 2.65
CA VAL A 29 -10.22 18.32 3.65
C VAL A 29 -8.76 18.17 4.03
N GLU A 30 -7.94 19.03 3.43
CA GLU A 30 -6.54 19.14 3.74
C GLU A 30 -6.48 19.59 5.20
N LEU A 31 -6.17 18.63 6.08
CA LEU A 31 -6.10 18.90 7.50
C LEU A 31 -5.02 19.92 7.77
N ARG A 32 -5.31 20.86 8.67
CA ARG A 32 -4.29 21.80 9.14
C ARG A 32 -3.17 20.99 9.78
N PRO A 33 -1.89 21.36 9.57
CA PRO A 33 -0.75 20.66 10.18
C PRO A 33 -0.87 20.45 11.69
N SER A 34 -1.51 21.38 12.41
CA SER A 34 -1.80 21.27 13.84
C SER A 34 -2.71 20.10 14.20
N ASP A 35 -3.71 19.83 13.35
CA ASP A 35 -4.71 18.78 13.59
C ASP A 35 -4.09 17.40 13.34
N LEU A 36 -3.17 17.32 12.38
CA LEU A 36 -2.41 16.11 12.08
C LEU A 36 -1.44 15.77 13.23
N GLU A 37 -0.72 16.76 13.76
CA GLU A 37 0.21 16.53 14.86
C GLU A 37 -0.53 16.16 16.15
N MET A 38 -1.63 16.86 16.46
CA MET A 38 -2.50 16.49 17.59
C MET A 38 -3.04 15.06 17.48
N HIS A 39 -3.38 14.61 16.27
CA HIS A 39 -3.82 13.23 16.04
C HIS A 39 -2.72 12.21 16.38
N LYS A 40 -1.48 12.47 15.95
CA LYS A 40 -0.30 11.64 16.22
C LYS A 40 0.07 11.63 17.70
N ASP A 41 0.01 12.79 18.35
CA ASP A 41 0.34 12.95 19.77
C ASP A 41 -0.66 12.23 20.65
N THR A 42 -1.96 12.39 20.36
CA THR A 42 -3.02 11.67 21.07
C THR A 42 -2.81 10.17 20.96
N PHE A 43 -2.61 9.66 19.74
CA PHE A 43 -2.34 8.24 19.52
C PHE A 43 -1.08 7.74 20.25
N SER A 44 0.00 8.53 20.20
CA SER A 44 1.27 8.20 20.85
C SER A 44 1.13 8.19 22.38
N ALA A 45 0.39 9.13 22.96
CA ALA A 45 0.15 9.17 24.40
C ALA A 45 -0.62 7.92 24.88
N LEU A 46 -1.67 7.52 24.17
CA LEU A 46 -2.44 6.31 24.48
C LEU A 46 -1.59 5.04 24.36
N THR A 47 -0.86 4.89 23.26
CA THR A 47 0.02 3.73 23.05
C THR A 47 1.15 3.66 24.08
N LEU A 48 1.70 4.80 24.54
CA LEU A 48 2.71 4.83 25.60
C LEU A 48 2.16 4.39 26.97
N LYS A 49 0.89 4.66 27.29
CA LYS A 49 0.23 4.13 28.50
C LYS A 49 0.05 2.61 28.38
N CYS A 50 -0.43 2.15 27.23
CA CYS A 50 -0.57 0.73 26.91
C CYS A 50 0.76 -0.04 27.05
N ILE A 51 1.87 0.49 26.52
CA ILE A 51 3.21 -0.12 26.64
C ILE A 51 3.62 -0.33 28.11
N LYS A 52 3.18 0.56 29.01
CA LYS A 52 3.44 0.49 30.46
C LYS A 52 2.48 -0.45 31.21
N GLY A 53 1.50 -1.04 30.52
CA GLY A 53 0.54 -1.99 31.07
C GLY A 53 -0.89 -1.46 31.28
N ASP A 54 -1.16 -0.18 30.99
CA ASP A 54 -2.51 0.39 31.06
C ASP A 54 -3.26 0.16 29.74
N LEU A 55 -4.06 -0.91 29.70
CA LEU A 55 -4.82 -1.32 28.52
C LEU A 55 -6.22 -0.69 28.44
N SER A 56 -6.56 0.26 29.32
CA SER A 56 -7.88 0.88 29.37
C SER A 56 -8.29 1.55 28.05
N SER A 57 -7.33 2.02 27.27
CA SER A 57 -7.54 2.68 25.96
C SER A 57 -7.29 1.76 24.75
N LEU A 58 -7.19 0.45 24.93
CA LEU A 58 -6.83 -0.48 23.83
C LEU A 58 -7.82 -0.41 22.66
N ASP A 59 -9.12 -0.40 22.94
CA ASP A 59 -10.17 -0.30 21.91
C ASP A 59 -10.10 1.03 21.14
N GLU A 60 -9.76 2.13 21.82
CA GLU A 60 -9.58 3.45 21.18
C GLU A 60 -8.36 3.46 20.26
N ILE A 61 -7.22 2.93 20.75
CA ILE A 61 -5.98 2.79 19.97
C ILE A 61 -6.26 1.97 18.70
N MET A 62 -6.92 0.82 18.85
CA MET A 62 -7.28 -0.03 17.72
C MET A 62 -8.21 0.70 16.73
N SER A 63 -9.23 1.41 17.23
CA SER A 63 -10.14 2.19 16.40
C SER A 63 -9.42 3.30 15.61
N MET A 64 -8.49 4.02 16.23
CA MET A 64 -7.67 5.03 15.54
C MET A 64 -6.79 4.40 14.45
N TYR A 65 -6.15 3.27 14.74
CA TYR A 65 -5.28 2.56 13.80
C TYR A 65 -6.07 1.96 12.63
N MET A 66 -7.23 1.35 12.88
CA MET A 66 -8.11 0.83 11.82
C MET A 66 -8.63 1.92 10.90
N ARG A 67 -9.06 3.06 11.45
CA ARG A 67 -9.50 4.21 10.63
C ARG A 67 -8.36 4.72 9.75
N SER A 68 -7.13 4.76 10.29
CA SER A 68 -5.95 5.15 9.52
C SER A 68 -5.63 4.17 8.39
N ALA A 69 -5.78 2.86 8.64
CA ALA A 69 -5.65 1.82 7.62
C ALA A 69 -6.74 1.88 6.54
N ALA A 70 -7.94 2.35 6.87
CA ALA A 70 -9.01 2.56 5.91
C ALA A 70 -8.76 3.79 5.00
N ASP A 71 -7.97 4.77 5.47
CA ASP A 71 -7.72 6.05 4.80
C ASP A 71 -6.25 6.24 4.35
N MET A 72 -5.63 5.17 3.83
CA MET A 72 -4.20 5.19 3.42
C MET A 72 -3.88 6.07 2.20
N LYS A 73 -4.87 6.78 1.66
CA LYS A 73 -4.68 7.75 0.57
C LYS A 73 -4.43 9.16 1.11
N SER A 74 -4.88 9.46 2.33
CA SER A 74 -4.74 10.78 2.95
C SER A 74 -3.51 10.86 3.85
N ASP A 75 -3.13 12.09 4.19
CA ASP A 75 -2.03 12.36 5.12
C ASP A 75 -2.39 11.96 6.54
N ARG A 76 -3.68 12.10 6.89
CA ARG A 76 -4.21 11.66 8.17
C ARG A 76 -4.07 10.17 8.37
N GLY A 77 -4.50 9.37 7.39
CA GLY A 77 -4.42 7.92 7.52
C GLY A 77 -2.98 7.43 7.49
N MET A 78 -2.10 8.11 6.76
CA MET A 78 -0.68 7.73 6.71
C MET A 78 0.14 8.18 7.92
N ALA A 79 -0.33 9.15 8.70
CA ALA A 79 0.36 9.66 9.88
C ALA A 79 0.64 8.58 10.94
N LEU A 80 -0.30 7.65 11.17
CA LEU A 80 -0.07 6.57 12.14
C LEU A 80 0.85 5.45 11.62
N PHE A 81 1.12 5.43 10.31
CA PHE A 81 2.12 4.55 9.71
C PHE A 81 3.52 5.17 9.66
N GLU A 82 3.72 6.40 10.13
CA GLU A 82 5.06 6.90 10.41
C GLU A 82 5.77 6.01 11.45
N LEU A 83 7.10 5.94 11.36
CA LEU A 83 7.97 5.06 12.14
C LEU A 83 7.65 5.09 13.64
N ALA A 84 7.55 6.29 14.23
CA ALA A 84 7.38 6.45 15.66
C ALA A 84 5.98 6.03 16.14
N PRO A 85 4.86 6.59 15.61
CA PRO A 85 3.51 6.13 15.94
C PRO A 85 3.32 4.63 15.70
N ASN A 86 3.76 4.11 14.55
CA ASN A 86 3.61 2.69 14.22
C ASN A 86 4.40 1.79 15.19
N LYS A 87 5.63 2.16 15.56
CA LYS A 87 6.41 1.39 16.54
C LYS A 87 5.76 1.40 17.92
N ASN A 88 5.15 2.50 18.33
CA ASN A 88 4.43 2.56 19.59
C ASN A 88 3.20 1.65 19.57
N PHE A 89 2.44 1.65 18.46
CA PHE A 89 1.34 0.71 18.26
C PHE A 89 1.81 -0.74 18.36
N GLU A 90 2.88 -1.13 17.66
CA GLU A 90 3.38 -2.51 17.68
C GLU A 90 3.82 -2.96 19.08
N LYS A 91 4.50 -2.07 19.84
CA LYS A 91 4.86 -2.37 21.23
C LYS A 91 3.63 -2.52 22.13
N CYS A 92 2.63 -1.65 21.96
CA CYS A 92 1.34 -1.78 22.66
C CYS A 92 0.64 -3.08 22.30
N ALA A 93 0.60 -3.44 21.02
CA ALA A 93 -0.02 -4.68 20.53
C ALA A 93 0.68 -5.94 21.07
N ILE A 94 2.01 -5.92 21.18
CA ILE A 94 2.77 -7.00 21.84
C ILE A 94 2.43 -7.05 23.34
N LYS A 95 2.35 -5.90 24.03
CA LYS A 95 1.97 -5.85 25.44
C LYS A 95 0.55 -6.41 25.67
N ALA A 96 -0.42 -6.03 24.84
CA ALA A 96 -1.78 -6.56 24.92
C ALA A 96 -1.81 -8.09 24.72
N HIS A 97 -1.04 -8.60 23.76
CA HIS A 97 -0.88 -10.04 23.52
C HIS A 97 -0.30 -10.78 24.74
N GLU A 98 0.74 -10.23 25.38
CA GLU A 98 1.34 -10.79 26.60
C GLU A 98 0.33 -10.89 27.76
N THR A 99 -0.71 -10.05 27.75
CA THR A 99 -1.80 -10.06 28.75
C THR A 99 -3.04 -10.86 28.32
N GLY A 100 -3.01 -11.50 27.15
CA GLY A 100 -4.08 -12.37 26.65
C GLY A 100 -5.06 -11.72 25.67
N ASP A 101 -4.80 -10.52 25.16
CA ASP A 101 -5.61 -9.88 24.11
C ASP A 101 -4.84 -9.80 22.77
N ASP A 102 -5.21 -10.68 21.84
CA ASP A 102 -4.55 -10.81 20.53
C ASP A 102 -5.06 -9.80 19.49
N ARG A 103 -6.12 -9.05 19.77
CA ARG A 103 -6.84 -8.28 18.74
C ARG A 103 -5.93 -7.23 18.09
N ALA A 104 -5.20 -6.47 18.90
CA ALA A 104 -4.23 -5.49 18.41
C ALA A 104 -3.01 -6.15 17.74
N PHE A 105 -2.55 -7.29 18.26
CA PHE A 105 -1.44 -8.04 17.66
C PHE A 105 -1.76 -8.54 16.25
N ASN A 106 -3.00 -8.93 16.00
CA ASN A 106 -3.48 -9.36 14.68
C ASN A 106 -3.58 -8.21 13.67
N MET A 107 -3.55 -6.95 14.13
CA MET A 107 -3.58 -5.76 13.26
C MET A 107 -2.20 -5.28 12.81
N ILE A 108 -1.10 -5.83 13.35
CA ILE A 108 0.25 -5.50 12.89
C ILE A 108 0.37 -5.81 11.38
N VAL A 109 0.93 -4.87 10.62
CA VAL A 109 1.09 -5.01 9.17
C VAL A 109 2.09 -6.11 8.84
N ARG A 110 1.56 -7.29 8.48
CA ARG A 110 2.32 -8.47 8.04
C ARG A 110 2.16 -8.79 6.56
N SER A 111 1.47 -7.94 5.79
CA SER A 111 1.32 -8.10 4.35
C SER A 111 2.43 -7.36 3.61
N PRO A 112 3.28 -8.05 2.83
CA PRO A 112 4.31 -7.40 2.00
C PRO A 112 3.73 -6.42 0.99
N ASN A 113 2.55 -6.72 0.44
CA ASN A 113 1.87 -5.83 -0.49
C ASN A 113 1.45 -4.53 0.21
N LEU A 114 0.80 -4.63 1.37
CA LEU A 114 0.38 -3.47 2.15
C LEU A 114 1.57 -2.59 2.55
N ALA A 115 2.63 -3.21 3.09
CA ALA A 115 3.86 -2.51 3.47
C ALA A 115 4.55 -1.84 2.26
N SER A 116 4.48 -2.44 1.07
CA SER A 116 5.00 -1.83 -0.16
C SER A 116 4.22 -0.59 -0.58
N HIS A 117 2.89 -0.60 -0.44
CA HIS A 117 2.04 0.57 -0.69
C HIS A 117 2.33 1.72 0.28
N ILE A 118 2.49 1.41 1.57
CA ILE A 118 2.90 2.38 2.59
C ILE A 118 4.27 2.97 2.26
N SER A 119 5.25 2.11 1.96
CA SER A 119 6.60 2.54 1.60
C SER A 119 6.58 3.50 0.41
N ARG A 120 5.83 3.16 -0.66
CA ARG A 120 5.70 4.01 -1.86
C ARG A 120 5.10 5.37 -1.52
N TYR A 121 4.10 5.42 -0.65
CA TYR A 121 3.48 6.68 -0.24
C TYR A 121 4.53 7.66 0.33
N PHE A 122 5.40 7.20 1.23
CA PHE A 122 6.44 8.04 1.82
C PHE A 122 7.53 8.42 0.81
N TYR A 123 7.98 7.48 -0.04
CA TYR A 123 8.94 7.77 -1.11
C TYR A 123 8.43 8.82 -2.10
N LYS A 124 7.14 8.79 -2.45
CA LYS A 124 6.49 9.78 -3.33
C LYS A 124 6.58 11.21 -2.78
N ARG A 125 6.75 11.34 -1.47
CA ARG A 125 6.82 12.61 -0.71
C ARG A 125 8.24 12.95 -0.24
N TYR A 126 9.25 12.21 -0.68
CA TYR A 126 10.65 12.36 -0.24
C TYR A 126 10.88 12.10 1.26
N ASP A 127 9.93 11.46 1.94
CA ASP A 127 10.12 10.96 3.30
C ASP A 127 10.82 9.59 3.25
N LEU A 128 12.13 9.64 3.04
CA LEU A 128 12.92 8.44 2.81
C LEU A 128 13.07 7.58 4.07
N LEU A 129 13.02 8.18 5.26
CA LEU A 129 13.17 7.44 6.52
C LEU A 129 11.97 6.51 6.74
N ASN A 130 10.75 7.07 6.68
CA ASN A 130 9.54 6.27 6.81
C ASN A 130 9.40 5.30 5.63
N GLY A 131 9.70 5.75 4.41
CA GLY A 131 9.72 4.88 3.23
C GLY A 131 10.65 3.67 3.39
N ALA A 132 11.89 3.88 3.84
CA ALA A 132 12.89 2.84 4.02
C ALA A 132 12.53 1.86 5.13
N TYR A 133 11.94 2.33 6.24
CA TYR A 133 11.44 1.47 7.30
C TYR A 133 10.45 0.41 6.78
N TRP A 134 9.47 0.86 5.99
CA TRP A 134 8.47 -0.04 5.40
C TRP A 134 9.03 -0.92 4.28
N ALA A 135 9.98 -0.40 3.49
CA ALA A 135 10.68 -1.20 2.49
C ALA A 135 11.46 -2.33 3.16
N GLN A 136 12.20 -2.04 4.23
CA GLN A 136 12.96 -3.05 4.98
C GLN A 136 12.06 -4.13 5.55
N ARG A 137 10.86 -3.78 6.03
CA ARG A 137 9.86 -4.75 6.47
C ARG A 137 9.48 -5.74 5.37
N VAL A 138 9.26 -5.27 4.14
CA VAL A 138 8.99 -6.15 2.98
C VAL A 138 10.16 -7.09 2.72
N LEU A 139 11.38 -6.57 2.71
CA LEU A 139 12.59 -7.37 2.51
C LEU A 139 12.76 -8.44 3.61
N ASN A 140 12.44 -8.11 4.86
CA ASN A 140 12.52 -9.04 5.97
C ASN A 140 11.48 -10.18 5.85
N MET A 141 10.28 -9.89 5.33
CA MET A 141 9.23 -10.90 5.19
C MET A 141 9.44 -11.85 4.00
N GLN A 142 10.03 -11.36 2.90
CA GLN A 142 10.09 -12.12 1.65
C GLN A 142 11.52 -12.47 1.19
N GLY A 143 12.53 -11.97 1.89
CA GLY A 143 13.92 -12.00 1.42
C GLY A 143 14.18 -10.98 0.32
N LEU A 144 15.46 -10.77 -0.02
CA LEU A 144 15.87 -9.69 -0.92
C LEU A 144 15.30 -9.82 -2.33
N ALA A 145 15.38 -11.01 -2.96
CA ALA A 145 14.97 -11.18 -4.35
C ALA A 145 13.47 -10.90 -4.57
N ASN A 146 12.61 -11.52 -3.77
CA ASN A 146 11.15 -11.38 -3.86
C ASN A 146 10.65 -10.06 -3.24
N GLY A 147 11.32 -9.57 -2.19
CA GLY A 147 10.99 -8.29 -1.58
C GLY A 147 11.26 -7.11 -2.53
N TYR A 148 12.40 -7.11 -3.24
CA TYR A 148 12.66 -6.10 -4.27
C TYR A 148 11.71 -6.20 -5.47
N GLU A 149 11.29 -7.41 -5.85
CA GLU A 149 10.26 -7.59 -6.88
C GLU A 149 8.95 -6.94 -6.44
N THR A 150 8.48 -7.25 -5.23
CA THR A 150 7.21 -6.75 -4.69
C THR A 150 7.22 -5.23 -4.56
N LEU A 151 8.28 -4.66 -3.95
CA LEU A 151 8.46 -3.21 -3.86
C LEU A 151 8.51 -2.56 -5.24
N GLY A 152 9.34 -3.10 -6.13
CA GLY A 152 9.52 -2.58 -7.48
C GLY A 152 8.22 -2.56 -8.28
N SER A 153 7.42 -3.63 -8.17
CA SER A 153 6.13 -3.77 -8.85
C SER A 153 5.07 -2.77 -8.38
N VAL A 154 5.15 -2.34 -7.11
CA VAL A 154 4.28 -1.30 -6.56
C VAL A 154 4.78 0.09 -6.96
N PHE A 155 6.08 0.35 -6.82
CA PHE A 155 6.70 1.65 -7.06
C PHE A 155 6.66 2.06 -8.53
N ILE A 156 6.81 1.12 -9.46
CA ILE A 156 6.84 1.40 -10.90
C ILE A 156 5.48 1.86 -11.47
N LYS A 157 4.40 1.74 -10.69
CA LYS A 157 3.05 2.17 -11.08
C LYS A 157 2.77 3.65 -10.83
N ASP A 158 3.69 4.39 -10.22
CA ASP A 158 3.55 5.83 -9.98
C ASP A 158 4.75 6.56 -10.58
N ARG A 159 4.50 7.61 -11.38
CA ARG A 159 5.55 8.38 -12.06
C ARG A 159 6.59 8.96 -11.11
N LYS A 160 6.18 9.42 -9.92
CA LYS A 160 7.11 10.01 -8.93
C LYS A 160 8.05 8.97 -8.33
N THR A 161 7.69 7.69 -8.36
CA THR A 161 8.51 6.59 -7.82
C THR A 161 9.01 5.61 -8.89
N LEU A 162 8.80 5.93 -10.18
CA LEU A 162 9.08 5.04 -11.31
C LEU A 162 10.54 4.59 -11.34
N ALA A 163 11.48 5.53 -11.27
CA ALA A 163 12.91 5.26 -11.31
C ALA A 163 13.35 4.38 -10.13
N THR A 164 12.84 4.67 -8.93
CA THR A 164 13.09 3.87 -7.72
C THR A 164 12.57 2.45 -7.89
N GLY A 165 11.32 2.29 -8.36
CA GLY A 165 10.71 0.98 -8.60
C GLY A 165 11.46 0.15 -9.63
N ALA A 166 11.84 0.77 -10.75
CA ALA A 166 12.64 0.10 -11.77
C ALA A 166 14.04 -0.31 -11.24
N SER A 167 14.66 0.52 -10.40
CA SER A 167 15.93 0.14 -9.74
C SER A 167 15.77 -1.07 -8.82
N MET A 168 14.68 -1.14 -8.05
CA MET A 168 14.37 -2.29 -7.19
C MET A 168 14.17 -3.56 -8.03
N LEU A 169 13.38 -3.50 -9.11
CA LEU A 169 13.21 -4.63 -10.03
C LEU A 169 14.55 -5.08 -10.64
N GLU A 170 15.43 -4.15 -11.02
CA GLU A 170 16.77 -4.51 -11.51
C GLU A 170 17.60 -5.27 -10.46
N GLN A 171 17.51 -4.89 -9.19
CA GLN A 171 18.19 -5.62 -8.11
C GLN A 171 17.58 -7.01 -7.90
N SER A 172 16.25 -7.13 -7.97
CA SER A 172 15.57 -8.41 -7.95
C SER A 172 16.05 -9.35 -9.07
N VAL A 173 16.19 -8.85 -10.31
CA VAL A 173 16.75 -9.61 -11.44
C VAL A 173 18.20 -10.03 -11.18
N ARG A 174 19.04 -9.14 -10.63
CA ARG A 174 20.44 -9.46 -10.29
C ARG A 174 20.56 -10.56 -9.24
N LEU A 175 19.58 -10.66 -8.35
CA LEU A 175 19.47 -11.72 -7.34
C LEU A 175 18.83 -13.00 -7.90
N GLY A 176 18.49 -13.05 -9.18
CA GLY A 176 17.99 -14.25 -9.86
C GLY A 176 16.47 -14.36 -9.97
N ASN A 177 15.70 -13.35 -9.54
CA ASN A 177 14.26 -13.33 -9.77
C ASN A 177 13.95 -12.73 -11.15
N TYR A 178 13.71 -13.60 -12.13
CA TYR A 178 13.43 -13.20 -13.51
C TYR A 178 11.99 -12.75 -13.76
N ASN A 179 11.07 -12.92 -12.80
CA ASN A 179 9.73 -12.33 -12.91
C ASN A 179 9.84 -10.80 -13.00
N ALA A 180 10.73 -10.21 -12.20
CA ALA A 180 11.03 -8.78 -12.23
C ALA A 180 11.50 -8.27 -13.62
N LEU A 181 12.13 -9.11 -14.44
CA LEU A 181 12.51 -8.74 -15.80
C LEU A 181 11.29 -8.56 -16.71
N SER A 182 10.29 -9.43 -16.57
CA SER A 182 9.03 -9.32 -17.30
C SER A 182 8.34 -7.99 -16.97
N ILE A 183 8.28 -7.66 -15.68
CA ILE A 183 7.68 -6.41 -15.17
C ILE A 183 8.43 -5.19 -15.72
N LEU A 184 9.77 -5.21 -15.74
CA LEU A 184 10.57 -4.13 -16.33
C LEU A 184 10.29 -3.92 -17.82
N ARG A 185 10.08 -5.00 -18.60
CA ARG A 185 9.75 -4.90 -20.03
C ARG A 185 8.38 -4.28 -20.25
N ILE A 186 7.38 -4.74 -19.50
CA ILE A 186 6.02 -4.19 -19.56
C ILE A 186 6.06 -2.70 -19.23
N ALA A 187 6.75 -2.32 -18.16
CA ALA A 187 6.90 -0.92 -17.77
C ALA A 187 7.66 -0.09 -18.82
N SER A 188 8.74 -0.62 -19.41
CA SER A 188 9.49 0.08 -20.47
C SER A 188 8.64 0.37 -21.71
N ASN A 189 7.72 -0.53 -22.05
CA ASN A 189 6.80 -0.32 -23.17
C ASN A 189 5.70 0.69 -22.81
N GLN A 190 5.25 0.69 -21.56
CA GLN A 190 4.19 1.57 -21.08
C GLN A 190 4.67 3.01 -20.86
N TYR A 191 5.85 3.19 -20.28
CA TYR A 191 6.42 4.47 -19.92
C TYR A 191 7.53 4.81 -20.91
N ASN A 192 7.20 5.55 -21.98
CA ASN A 192 8.16 6.07 -22.97
C ASN A 192 9.01 7.22 -22.40
N GLU A 193 9.57 7.04 -21.20
CA GLU A 193 10.35 8.01 -20.48
C GLU A 193 11.86 7.87 -20.77
N ASN A 194 12.59 8.99 -20.69
CA ASN A 194 14.04 9.02 -20.89
C ASN A 194 14.80 8.03 -19.98
N TYR A 195 14.23 7.71 -18.82
CA TYR A 195 14.78 6.70 -17.90
C TYR A 195 14.97 5.34 -18.57
N PHE A 196 13.98 4.82 -19.30
CA PHE A 196 14.07 3.52 -19.97
C PHE A 196 14.91 3.59 -21.24
N LYS A 197 14.87 4.72 -21.98
CA LYS A 197 15.71 4.94 -23.17
C LYS A 197 17.22 4.85 -22.87
N ALA A 198 17.66 5.39 -21.72
CA ALA A 198 19.05 5.31 -21.31
C ALA A 198 19.47 3.91 -20.82
N LYS A 199 18.52 3.06 -20.40
CA LYS A 199 18.78 1.76 -19.76
C LYS A 199 18.48 0.53 -20.62
N ASP A 200 17.95 0.70 -21.82
CA ASP A 200 17.55 -0.40 -22.70
C ASP A 200 18.71 -1.38 -23.01
N ARG A 201 19.93 -0.85 -23.22
CA ARG A 201 21.15 -1.66 -23.41
C ARG A 201 21.50 -2.55 -22.21
N ARG A 202 21.15 -2.12 -21.00
CA ARG A 202 21.43 -2.85 -19.74
C ARG A 202 20.38 -3.93 -19.50
N LEU A 203 19.11 -3.65 -19.82
CA LEU A 203 18.02 -4.64 -19.77
C LEU A 203 18.27 -5.80 -20.75
N LYS A 204 18.78 -5.50 -21.96
CA LYS A 204 19.20 -6.54 -22.93
C LYS A 204 20.26 -7.48 -22.34
N ARG A 205 21.31 -6.96 -21.70
CA ARG A 205 22.35 -7.78 -21.04
C ARG A 205 21.80 -8.64 -19.89
N LEU A 206 20.83 -8.13 -19.12
CA LEU A 206 20.18 -8.89 -18.05
C LEU A 206 19.34 -10.05 -18.62
N SER A 207 18.64 -9.80 -19.73
CA SER A 207 17.93 -10.83 -20.48
C SER A 207 18.85 -11.94 -20.98
N ASP A 208 19.96 -11.57 -21.62
CA ASP A 208 20.88 -12.55 -22.21
C ASP A 208 21.46 -13.49 -21.14
N LYS A 209 21.76 -12.95 -19.94
CA LYS A 209 22.19 -13.73 -18.76
C LYS A 209 21.10 -14.64 -18.21
N ALA A 210 19.85 -14.19 -18.20
CA ALA A 210 18.71 -14.99 -17.77
C ALA A 210 18.51 -16.21 -18.69
N SER A 211 18.55 -15.99 -20.00
CA SER A 211 18.40 -17.04 -21.01
C SER A 211 19.54 -18.06 -21.02
N THR A 212 20.74 -17.69 -20.60
CA THR A 212 21.86 -18.65 -20.45
C THR A 212 21.72 -19.51 -19.20
N LYS A 213 21.16 -18.96 -18.10
CA LYS A 213 20.94 -19.72 -16.86
C LYS A 213 19.75 -20.69 -16.96
N ALA A 214 18.71 -20.37 -17.73
CA ALA A 214 17.55 -21.26 -17.92
C ALA A 214 17.83 -22.48 -18.82
N LYS A 215 18.98 -22.50 -19.53
CA LYS A 215 19.40 -23.58 -20.42
C LYS A 215 20.38 -24.57 -19.77
N LYS A 216 20.77 -24.34 -18.52
CA LYS A 216 21.59 -25.24 -17.70
C LYS A 216 20.72 -25.85 -16.62
#